data_AF-A0A1Q7QJY6-F1
#
_entry.id   AF-A0A1Q7QJY6-F1
#
_cell.length_a   1.000
_cell.length_b   1.000
_cell.length_c   1.000
_cell.angle_alpha   90.00
_cell.angle_beta   90.00
_cell.angle_gamma   90.00
#
_symmetry.space_group_name_H-M   'P 1'
#
loop_
_entity.id
_entity.type
_entity.pdbx_description
1 polymer ?
#
loop_
_entity_poly.entity_id
_entity_poly.type
_entity_poly.pdbx_seq_one_letter_code
_entity_poly.pdbx_strand_id
1 'polypeptide(L)' 'MAEREVDQGELERLASALRLAESALEEAIEAAENLGNFDRRFDVPRALGGAQRLIANANEAVDAARRR' A
#
# COMPACT_ATOMS: atom_id res chain seq x y z
N MET A 1 -23.30 -2.33 -17.92
CA MET A 1 -22.35 -1.21 -18.03
C MET A 1 -21.14 -1.76 -18.76
N ALA A 2 -20.69 -1.15 -19.85
CA ALA A 2 -19.53 -1.65 -20.58
C ALA A 2 -18.32 -1.59 -19.64
N GLU A 3 -17.74 -2.75 -19.33
CA GLU A 3 -16.50 -2.85 -18.56
C GLU A 3 -15.43 -2.12 -19.38
N ARG A 4 -14.97 -0.96 -18.92
CA ARG A 4 -13.83 -0.31 -19.54
C ARG A 4 -12.66 -1.28 -19.40
N GLU A 5 -12.11 -1.69 -20.55
CA GLU A 5 -10.90 -2.50 -20.60
C GLU A 5 -9.83 -1.85 -19.72
N VAL A 6 -9.26 -2.62 -18.80
CA VAL A 6 -8.22 -2.13 -17.90
C VAL A 6 -6.97 -1.87 -18.74
N ASP A 7 -6.48 -0.64 -18.72
CA ASP A 7 -5.22 -0.30 -19.39
C ASP A 7 -4.07 -1.02 -18.67
N GLN A 8 -3.46 -1.98 -19.36
CA GLN A 8 -2.38 -2.82 -18.82
C GLN A 8 -1.12 -1.99 -18.49
N GLY A 9 -0.86 -0.91 -19.21
CA GLY A 9 0.28 -0.03 -18.94
C GLY A 9 0.08 0.84 -17.70
N GLU A 10 -1.14 1.32 -17.45
CA GLU A 10 -1.50 1.96 -16.17
C GLU A 10 -1.49 0.95 -15.01
N LEU A 11 -1.95 -0.29 -15.26
CA LEU A 11 -1.96 -1.35 -14.26
C LEU A 11 -0.54 -1.70 -13.78
N GLU A 12 0.41 -1.87 -14.70
CA GLU A 12 1.81 -2.14 -14.35
C GLU A 12 2.51 -0.96 -13.69
N ARG A 13 2.15 0.28 -14.06
CA ARG A 13 2.62 1.48 -13.36
C ARG A 13 2.12 1.52 -11.93
N LEU A 14 0.84 1.25 -11.70
CA LEU A 14 0.26 1.16 -10.37
C LEU A 14 0.92 0.05 -9.55
N ALA A 15 1.09 -1.14 -10.12
CA ALA A 15 1.78 -2.25 -9.47
C ALA A 15 3.21 -1.88 -9.04
N SER A 16 3.92 -1.12 -9.88
CA SER A 16 5.28 -0.66 -9.58
C SER A 16 5.30 0.36 -8.46
N ALA A 17 4.35 1.31 -8.45
CA ALA A 17 4.22 2.29 -7.38
C ALA A 17 3.87 1.63 -6.04
N LEU A 18 2.99 0.60 -6.05
CA LEU A 18 2.61 -0.13 -4.85
C LEU A 18 3.78 -0.91 -4.24
N ARG A 19 4.65 -1.52 -5.06
CA ARG A 19 5.89 -2.15 -4.56
C ARG A 19 6.81 -1.16 -3.85
N LEU A 20 6.98 0.04 -4.42
CA LEU A 20 7.78 1.10 -3.78
C LEU A 20 7.14 1.58 -2.48
N ALA A 21 5.82 1.72 -2.46
CA ALA A 21 5.09 2.13 -1.27
C ALA A 21 5.16 1.07 -0.15
N GLU A 22 5.12 -0.21 -0.51
CA GLU A 22 5.26 -1.34 0.41
C GLU A 22 6.63 -1.32 1.10
N SER A 23 7.73 -1.24 0.33
CA SER A 23 9.08 -1.14 0.89
C SER A 23 9.25 0.09 1.79
N ALA A 24 8.76 1.25 1.36
CA ALA A 24 8.84 2.46 2.18
C ALA A 24 8.02 2.35 3.49
N LEU A 25 6.89 1.64 3.44
CA LEU A 25 6.06 1.42 4.62
C LEU A 25 6.70 0.43 5.60
N GLU A 26 7.34 -0.63 5.10
CA GLU A 26 8.14 -1.54 5.92
C GLU A 26 9.24 -0.79 6.66
N GLU A 27 10.04 0.04 5.97
CA GLU A 27 11.07 0.88 6.59
C GLU A 27 10.48 1.83 7.64
N ALA A 28 9.31 2.43 7.37
CA ALA A 28 8.65 3.32 8.31
C ALA A 28 8.16 2.59 9.58
N ILE A 29 7.71 1.33 9.44
CA ILE A 29 7.29 0.50 10.57
C ILE A 29 8.50 0.12 11.41
N GLU A 30 9.58 -0.35 10.81
CA GLU A 30 10.82 -0.68 11.53
C GLU A 30 11.36 0.55 12.28
N ALA A 31 11.35 1.72 11.63
CA ALA A 31 11.74 2.97 12.28
C ALA A 31 10.80 3.32 13.46
N ALA A 32 9.49 3.18 13.29
CA ALA A 32 8.52 3.44 14.36
C ALA A 32 8.68 2.47 15.54
N GLU A 33 8.95 1.19 15.28
CA GLU A 33 9.22 0.19 16.32
C GLU A 33 10.48 0.53 17.11
N ASN A 34 11.55 0.95 16.42
CA ASN A 34 12.82 1.34 17.06
C ASN A 34 12.69 2.62 17.89
N LEU A 35 11.84 3.57 17.47
CA LEU A 35 11.59 4.81 18.20
C LEU A 35 10.63 4.62 19.39
N GLY A 36 9.86 3.53 19.40
CA GLY A 36 8.77 3.32 20.35
C GLY A 36 7.67 4.39 20.23
N ASN A 37 6.95 4.66 21.32
CA ASN A 37 5.86 5.64 21.31
C ASN A 37 6.39 7.08 21.49
N PHE A 38 7.01 7.62 20.44
CA PHE A 38 7.78 8.87 20.50
C PHE A 38 6.92 10.15 20.60
N ASP A 39 5.66 10.12 20.16
CA ASP A 39 4.68 11.19 20.41
C ASP A 39 3.24 10.62 20.48
N ARG A 40 2.67 10.58 21.69
CA ARG A 40 1.35 9.98 21.95
C ARG A 40 0.17 10.74 21.33
N ARG A 41 0.38 11.97 20.84
CA ARG A 41 -0.68 12.75 20.17
C ARG A 41 -1.00 12.20 18.78
N PHE A 42 -0.02 11.54 18.16
CA PHE A 42 -0.15 10.90 16.88
C PHE A 42 -0.16 9.39 17.11
N ASP A 43 -1.29 8.75 16.81
CA ASP A 43 -1.41 7.29 16.88
C ASP A 43 -0.71 6.67 15.65
N VAL A 44 0.63 6.76 15.65
CA VAL A 44 1.50 6.29 14.57
C VAL A 44 1.30 4.79 14.28
N PRO A 45 1.23 3.89 15.27
CA PRO A 45 0.95 2.47 15.02
C PRO A 45 -0.35 2.26 14.24
N ARG A 46 -1.42 2.98 14.61
CA ARG A 46 -2.70 2.90 13.90
C ARG A 46 -2.61 3.44 12.49
N ALA A 47 -1.90 4.54 12.27
CA ALA A 47 -1.72 5.13 10.95
C ALA A 47 -0.97 4.18 9.99
N LEU A 48 0.15 3.61 10.45
CA LEU A 48 0.95 2.65 9.67
C LEU A 48 0.15 1.38 9.37
N GLY A 49 -0.57 0.83 10.34
CA GLY A 49 -1.47 -0.31 10.12
C GLY A 49 -2.63 0.00 9.15
N GLY A 50 -3.07 1.26 9.09
CA GLY A 50 -4.02 1.74 8.07
C GLY A 50 -3.42 1.73 6.67
N ALA A 51 -2.19 2.22 6.53
CA ALA A 51 -1.45 2.22 5.26
C ALA A 51 -1.17 0.80 4.76
N GLN A 52 -0.82 -0.15 5.64
CA GLN A 52 -0.60 -1.55 5.26
C GLN A 52 -1.84 -2.16 4.62
N ARG A 53 -3.02 -1.98 5.26
CA ARG A 53 -4.29 -2.46 4.72
C ARG A 53 -4.64 -1.82 3.38
N LEU A 54 -4.34 -0.53 3.20
CA LEU A 54 -4.58 0.17 1.94
C LEU A 54 -3.74 -0.43 0.81
N ILE A 55 -2.44 -0.61 1.04
CA ILE A 55 -1.52 -1.18 0.04
C ILE A 55 -1.92 -2.63 -0.29
N ALA A 56 -2.23 -3.45 0.71
CA ALA A 56 -2.68 -4.82 0.52
C ALA A 56 -3.94 -4.89 -0.38
N ASN A 57 -4.97 -4.10 -0.06
CA ASN A 57 -6.19 -4.04 -0.86
C ASN A 57 -5.91 -3.61 -2.31
N ALA A 58 -5.00 -2.65 -2.51
CA ALA A 58 -4.63 -2.18 -3.84
C ALA A 58 -3.88 -3.25 -4.64
N ASN A 59 -2.96 -3.98 -4.00
CA ASN A 59 -2.27 -5.12 -4.62
C ASN A 59 -3.25 -6.24 -5.02
N GLU A 60 -4.19 -6.58 -4.14
CA GLU A 60 -5.25 -7.56 -4.45
C GLU A 60 -6.11 -7.15 -5.65
N ALA A 61 -6.44 -5.85 -5.75
CA ALA A 61 -7.18 -5.31 -6.87
C ALA A 61 -6.38 -5.38 -8.19
N VAL A 62 -5.08 -5.07 -8.15
CA VAL A 62 -4.17 -5.20 -9.29
C VAL A 62 -4.12 -6.66 -9.76
N ASP A 63 -3.94 -7.59 -8.83
CA ASP A 63 -3.87 -9.02 -9.14
C ASP A 63 -5.20 -9.57 -9.68
N ALA A 64 -6.33 -9.10 -9.15
CA ALA A 64 -7.65 -9.43 -9.69
C ALA A 64 -7.82 -8.91 -11.13
N ALA A 65 -7.33 -7.70 -11.42
CA ALA A 65 -7.37 -7.12 -12.75
C ALA A 65 -6.47 -7.86 -13.76
N ARG A 66 -5.31 -8.38 -13.33
CA ARG A 66 -4.41 -9.20 -14.18
C ARG A 66 -4.98 -10.56 -14.57
N ARG A 67 -5.92 -11.09 -13.79
CA ARG A 67 -6.55 -12.40 -14.02
C ARG A 67 -7.80 -12.32 -14.91
N ARG A 68 -8.22 -11.11 -15.30
CA ARG A 68 -9.34 -10.86 -16.22
C ARG A 68 -8.83 -10.78 -17.64
#